data_AF-A0A9D1TX67-F1
#
_entry.id   AF-A0A9D1TX67-F1
#
_cell.length_a   1.000
_cell.length_b   1.000
_cell.length_c   1.000
_cell.angle_alpha   90.00
_cell.angle_beta   90.00
_cell.angle_gamma   90.00
#
_symmetry.space_group_name_H-M   'P 1'
#
loop_
_entity.id
_entity.type
_entity.pdbx_description
1 polymer ?
#
loop_
_entity_poly.entity_id
_entity_poly.type
_entity_poly.pdbx_seq_one_letter_code
_entity_poly.pdbx_strand_id
1 'polypeptide(L)'
;MPEEYLQAAFEIKASCDEISRRILRWHWESKPGPHSFDALLDRIRQRQEESPAYYGHMPDVARKTSWQQLDTTLCMRVLLDPESDAAQPLDLLGNTAHPGAARRACNAVRTARNEAAHASDRASGGQAAILFDEAVECVEDAYAGTAFSEKELAKYYQLAREYLRRCGVGGGSEPSAPPEEQAAAAPEVKVHPTGAARQKAAADRKKAEAKAVQSAGRSAGRPERKPPDRKAAGRQTGGRAAAGQGKGRAPKARGRAGKREPSGSRAALAAAAAALLIGLAMRAAKMGIVPFL
;
A
#
# COMPACT_ATOMS: atom_id res chain seq x y z
N MET A 1 8.59 34.54 -5.87
CA MET A 1 9.41 33.32 -5.73
C MET A 1 9.18 32.45 -6.96
N PRO A 2 9.97 32.59 -8.02
CA PRO A 2 9.76 31.80 -9.23
C PRO A 2 10.11 30.34 -8.95
N GLU A 3 9.18 29.44 -9.28
CA GLU A 3 9.30 27.97 -9.50
C GLU A 3 10.03 27.07 -8.46
N GLU A 4 10.52 27.59 -7.33
CA GLU A 4 11.18 26.77 -6.29
C GLU A 4 10.34 25.57 -5.80
N TYR A 5 9.01 25.72 -5.78
CA TYR A 5 8.10 24.63 -5.41
C TYR A 5 8.04 23.54 -6.48
N LEU A 6 8.16 23.89 -7.78
CA LEU A 6 8.20 22.90 -8.86
C LEU A 6 9.52 22.14 -8.83
N GLN A 7 10.63 22.85 -8.64
CA GLN A 7 11.94 22.22 -8.49
C GLN A 7 11.96 21.28 -7.27
N ALA A 8 11.43 21.72 -6.12
CA ALA A 8 11.26 20.86 -4.95
C ALA A 8 10.39 19.64 -5.25
N ALA A 9 9.28 19.79 -5.99
CA ALA A 9 8.43 18.67 -6.39
C ALA A 9 9.18 17.65 -7.28
N PHE A 10 9.98 18.10 -8.26
CA PHE A 10 10.82 17.21 -9.06
C PHE A 10 11.83 16.43 -8.20
N GLU A 11 12.47 17.12 -7.25
CA GLU A 11 13.46 16.51 -6.34
C GLU A 11 12.82 15.55 -5.32
N ILE A 12 11.63 15.87 -4.82
CA ILE A 12 10.80 14.97 -3.99
C ILE A 12 10.47 13.71 -4.79
N LYS A 13 9.97 13.85 -6.01
CA LYS A 13 9.66 12.72 -6.89
C LYS A 13 10.89 11.84 -7.10
N ALA A 14 12.04 12.44 -7.40
CA ALA A 14 13.29 11.71 -7.60
C ALA A 14 13.74 10.98 -6.31
N SER A 15 13.59 11.62 -5.15
CA SER A 15 13.89 11.03 -3.84
C SER A 15 12.98 9.84 -3.54
N CYS A 16 11.68 9.96 -3.79
CA CYS A 16 10.73 8.86 -3.65
C CYS A 16 11.02 7.71 -4.63
N ASP A 17 11.42 8.03 -5.87
CA ASP A 17 11.82 7.03 -6.87
C ASP A 17 13.06 6.24 -6.40
N GLU A 18 14.04 6.91 -5.79
CA GLU A 18 15.21 6.27 -5.15
C GLU A 18 14.82 5.38 -3.96
N ILE A 19 14.02 5.91 -3.04
CA ILE A 19 13.53 5.18 -1.85
C ILE A 19 12.77 3.92 -2.26
N SER A 20 11.88 4.03 -3.25
CA SER A 20 11.05 2.92 -3.73
C SER A 20 11.88 1.78 -4.33
N ARG A 21 12.84 2.12 -5.20
CA ARG A 21 13.77 1.14 -5.79
C ARG A 21 14.60 0.45 -4.71
N ARG A 22 15.06 1.21 -3.72
CA ARG A 22 15.85 0.69 -2.62
C ARG A 22 15.05 -0.28 -1.74
N ILE A 23 13.82 0.09 -1.37
CA ILE A 23 12.93 -0.78 -0.60
C ILE A 23 12.63 -2.06 -1.38
N LEU A 24 12.27 -1.96 -2.67
CA LEU A 24 12.05 -3.12 -3.52
C LEU A 24 13.26 -4.04 -3.54
N ARG A 25 14.43 -3.48 -3.83
CA ARG A 25 15.68 -4.22 -3.86
C ARG A 25 15.93 -4.93 -2.53
N TRP A 26 15.78 -4.22 -1.41
CA TRP A 26 16.01 -4.79 -0.09
C TRP A 26 15.09 -5.99 0.18
N HIS A 27 13.78 -5.88 -0.06
CA HIS A 27 12.88 -7.01 0.14
C HIS A 27 13.18 -8.17 -0.83
N TRP A 28 13.48 -7.84 -2.08
CA TRP A 28 13.78 -8.86 -3.08
C TRP A 28 15.06 -9.63 -2.75
N GLU A 29 16.11 -8.94 -2.30
CA GLU A 29 17.39 -9.51 -1.90
C GLU A 29 17.30 -10.26 -0.56
N SER A 30 16.35 -9.89 0.31
CA SER A 30 16.18 -10.53 1.62
C SER A 30 15.34 -11.82 1.61
N LYS A 31 14.67 -12.13 0.50
CA LYS A 31 13.83 -13.33 0.41
C LYS A 31 14.67 -14.60 0.18
N PRO A 32 14.20 -15.79 0.60
CA PRO A 32 14.85 -17.05 0.26
C PRO A 32 14.72 -17.38 -1.23
N GLY A 33 15.71 -18.08 -1.80
CA GLY A 33 15.72 -18.50 -3.21
C GLY A 33 16.32 -17.46 -4.16
N PRO A 34 15.97 -17.50 -5.46
CA PRO A 34 16.54 -16.60 -6.47
C PRO A 34 16.20 -15.13 -6.19
N HIS A 35 17.23 -14.32 -5.95
CA HIS A 35 17.11 -12.93 -5.53
C HIS A 35 18.00 -11.97 -6.35
N SER A 36 18.50 -12.41 -7.50
CA SER A 36 19.17 -11.53 -8.46
C SER A 36 18.18 -10.56 -9.11
N PHE A 37 18.71 -9.49 -9.71
CA PHE A 37 17.89 -8.57 -10.51
C PHE A 37 17.21 -9.28 -11.69
N ASP A 38 17.93 -10.15 -12.41
CA ASP A 38 17.35 -10.93 -13.52
C ASP A 38 16.23 -11.85 -13.05
N ALA A 39 16.38 -12.47 -11.86
CA ALA A 39 15.31 -13.28 -11.27
C ALA A 39 14.05 -12.45 -10.97
N LEU A 40 14.19 -11.16 -10.63
CA LEU A 40 13.05 -10.26 -10.48
C LEU A 40 12.36 -10.04 -11.82
N LEU A 41 13.13 -9.77 -12.87
CA LEU A 41 12.58 -9.53 -14.21
C LEU A 41 11.86 -10.76 -14.74
N ASP A 42 12.44 -11.96 -14.57
CA ASP A 42 11.82 -13.21 -14.97
C ASP A 42 10.52 -13.46 -14.22
N ARG A 43 10.50 -13.19 -12.90
CA ARG A 43 9.27 -13.30 -12.11
C ARG A 43 8.20 -12.31 -12.57
N ILE A 44 8.57 -11.07 -12.91
CA ILE A 44 7.64 -10.08 -13.43
C ILE A 44 7.05 -10.53 -14.78
N ARG A 45 7.88 -11.07 -15.69
CA ARG A 45 7.42 -11.63 -16.97
C ARG A 45 6.44 -12.79 -16.76
N GLN A 46 6.76 -13.70 -15.85
CA GLN A 46 5.86 -14.78 -15.48
C GLN A 46 4.51 -14.24 -14.99
N ARG A 47 4.50 -13.19 -14.15
CA ARG A 47 3.25 -12.56 -13.67
C ARG A 47 2.47 -11.84 -14.77
N GLN A 48 3.14 -11.31 -15.78
CA GLN A 48 2.50 -10.75 -16.97
C GLN A 48 1.73 -11.81 -17.76
N GLU A 49 2.23 -13.04 -17.81
CA GLU A 49 1.56 -14.18 -18.44
C GLU A 49 0.42 -14.74 -17.58
N GLU A 50 0.64 -14.90 -16.28
CA GLU A 50 -0.34 -15.46 -15.33
C GLU A 50 -1.53 -14.51 -15.10
N SER A 51 -1.30 -13.20 -15.14
CA SER A 51 -2.30 -12.18 -14.78
C SER A 51 -2.19 -10.95 -15.67
N PRO A 52 -2.44 -11.09 -17.00
CA PRO A 52 -2.23 -10.03 -17.98
C PRO A 52 -3.12 -8.81 -17.76
N ALA A 53 -4.31 -8.99 -17.18
CA ALA A 53 -5.20 -7.87 -16.86
C ALA A 53 -4.54 -6.88 -15.87
N TYR A 54 -3.81 -7.40 -14.87
CA TYR A 54 -3.16 -6.59 -13.85
C TYR A 54 -1.74 -6.15 -14.26
N TYR A 55 -0.94 -7.10 -14.76
CA TYR A 55 0.48 -6.89 -15.05
C TYR A 55 0.76 -6.43 -16.50
N GLY A 56 -0.18 -6.59 -17.43
CA GLY A 56 0.02 -6.28 -18.86
C GLY A 56 0.12 -4.79 -19.19
N HIS A 57 -0.30 -3.91 -18.27
CA HIS A 57 -0.22 -2.45 -18.43
C HIS A 57 1.04 -1.85 -17.78
N MET A 58 1.95 -2.71 -17.32
CA MET A 58 3.15 -2.23 -16.63
C MET A 58 4.22 -1.71 -17.60
N PRO A 59 5.09 -0.81 -17.13
CA PRO A 59 6.29 -0.42 -17.87
C PRO A 59 7.09 -1.64 -18.33
N ASP A 60 7.58 -1.58 -19.57
CA ASP A 60 8.37 -2.66 -20.15
C ASP A 60 9.68 -2.88 -19.37
N VAL A 61 9.94 -4.14 -19.05
CA VAL A 61 11.13 -4.60 -18.31
C VAL A 61 12.17 -5.27 -19.22
N ALA A 62 11.86 -5.51 -20.51
CA ALA A 62 12.70 -6.31 -21.42
C ALA A 62 14.13 -5.76 -21.58
N ARG A 63 14.32 -4.45 -21.50
CA ARG A 63 15.63 -3.78 -21.70
C ARG A 63 16.27 -3.27 -20.40
N LYS A 64 15.72 -3.62 -19.24
CA LYS A 64 16.25 -3.15 -17.95
C LYS A 64 17.41 -4.05 -17.53
N THR A 65 18.53 -3.45 -17.13
CA THR A 65 19.76 -4.16 -16.73
C THR A 65 20.24 -3.79 -15.33
N SER A 66 19.54 -2.88 -14.64
CA SER A 66 19.86 -2.50 -13.25
C SER A 66 18.65 -1.98 -12.50
N TRP A 67 18.73 -2.04 -11.17
CA TRP A 67 17.71 -1.52 -10.25
C TRP A 67 17.34 -0.07 -10.53
N GLN A 68 18.34 0.77 -10.87
CA GLN A 68 18.20 2.20 -11.13
C GLN A 68 17.29 2.50 -12.33
N GLN A 69 17.19 1.58 -13.29
CA GLN A 69 16.36 1.73 -14.48
C GLN A 69 14.91 1.29 -14.27
N LEU A 70 14.59 0.66 -13.13
CA LEU A 70 13.22 0.26 -12.83
C LEU A 70 12.33 1.49 -12.64
N ASP A 71 11.17 1.43 -13.28
CA ASP A 71 10.13 2.42 -13.08
C ASP A 71 9.55 2.31 -11.67
N THR A 72 9.32 3.45 -11.03
CA THR A 72 8.82 3.47 -9.66
C THR A 72 7.38 2.97 -9.57
N THR A 73 6.56 3.16 -10.59
CA THR A 73 5.20 2.62 -10.63
C THR A 73 5.25 1.10 -10.57
N LEU A 74 6.17 0.48 -11.31
CA LEU A 74 6.47 -0.95 -11.22
C LEU A 74 6.94 -1.32 -9.81
N CYS A 75 7.89 -0.57 -9.23
CA CYS A 75 8.40 -0.85 -7.88
C CYS A 75 7.28 -0.85 -6.83
N MET A 76 6.42 0.17 -6.85
CA MET A 76 5.29 0.28 -5.92
C MET A 76 4.26 -0.81 -6.15
N ARG A 77 4.04 -1.23 -7.41
CA ARG A 77 3.07 -2.28 -7.75
C ARG A 77 3.54 -3.66 -7.29
N VAL A 78 4.84 -3.93 -7.40
CA VAL A 78 5.46 -5.16 -6.90
C VAL A 78 5.49 -5.17 -5.37
N LEU A 79 5.86 -4.06 -4.73
CA LEU A 79 5.89 -3.95 -3.26
C LEU A 79 4.49 -4.08 -2.64
N LEU A 80 3.50 -3.41 -3.23
CA LEU A 80 2.14 -3.37 -2.71
C LEU A 80 1.23 -4.41 -3.39
N ASP A 81 1.79 -5.48 -3.95
CA ASP A 81 1.07 -6.42 -4.82
C ASP A 81 -0.30 -6.81 -4.21
N PRO A 82 -1.42 -6.35 -4.79
CA PRO A 82 -2.77 -6.61 -4.31
C PRO A 82 -3.21 -8.03 -4.63
N GLU A 83 -2.44 -8.76 -5.45
CA GLU A 83 -2.67 -10.17 -5.76
C GLU A 83 -2.22 -11.07 -4.61
N SER A 84 -2.51 -10.68 -3.35
CA SER A 84 -2.22 -11.48 -2.16
C SER A 84 -2.93 -12.84 -2.17
N ASP A 85 -4.02 -12.94 -2.93
CA ASP A 85 -4.84 -14.15 -3.07
C ASP A 85 -4.46 -14.98 -4.30
N ALA A 86 -3.45 -14.57 -5.08
CA ALA A 86 -2.91 -15.40 -6.15
C ALA A 86 -2.33 -16.70 -5.58
N ALA A 87 -2.31 -17.76 -6.38
CA ALA A 87 -1.70 -19.02 -5.97
C ALA A 87 -0.21 -18.87 -5.57
N GLN A 88 0.46 -17.83 -6.07
CA GLN A 88 1.82 -17.45 -5.69
C GLN A 88 1.93 -15.91 -5.60
N PRO A 89 1.47 -15.29 -4.50
CA PRO A 89 1.48 -13.83 -4.36
C PRO A 89 2.92 -13.31 -4.31
N LEU A 90 3.17 -12.14 -4.89
CA LEU A 90 4.50 -11.51 -4.83
C LEU A 90 4.68 -10.69 -3.56
N ASP A 91 3.73 -10.70 -2.62
CA ASP A 91 3.66 -9.85 -1.43
C ASP A 91 4.96 -9.84 -0.60
N LEU A 92 5.89 -9.00 -1.04
CA LEU A 92 7.23 -8.92 -0.48
C LEU A 92 7.19 -8.39 0.95
N LEU A 93 6.22 -7.52 1.23
CA LEU A 93 6.05 -6.87 2.53
C LEU A 93 5.54 -7.83 3.60
N GLY A 94 4.81 -8.87 3.21
CA GLY A 94 4.29 -9.90 4.12
C GLY A 94 5.38 -10.69 4.85
N ASN A 95 6.60 -10.75 4.30
CA ASN A 95 7.73 -11.50 4.84
C ASN A 95 8.59 -10.72 5.85
N THR A 96 8.18 -9.50 6.21
CA THR A 96 8.95 -8.62 7.09
C THR A 96 8.57 -8.80 8.56
N ALA A 97 9.43 -8.38 9.49
CA ALA A 97 9.08 -8.39 10.92
C ALA A 97 7.87 -7.50 11.26
N HIS A 98 7.68 -6.42 10.50
CA HIS A 98 6.62 -5.42 10.71
C HIS A 98 5.89 -5.08 9.40
N PRO A 99 5.08 -6.01 8.85
CA PRO A 99 4.45 -5.85 7.53
C PRO A 99 3.52 -4.64 7.45
N GLY A 100 2.84 -4.31 8.56
CA GLY A 100 2.00 -3.12 8.65
C GLY A 100 2.80 -1.82 8.52
N ALA A 101 3.98 -1.72 9.15
CA ALA A 101 4.85 -0.55 9.04
C ALA A 101 5.42 -0.44 7.61
N ALA A 102 5.87 -1.56 7.05
CA ALA A 102 6.38 -1.63 5.69
C ALA A 102 5.35 -1.18 4.64
N ARG A 103 4.09 -1.63 4.77
CA ARG A 103 2.99 -1.16 3.90
C ARG A 103 2.66 0.32 4.09
N ARG A 104 2.70 0.85 5.32
CA ARG A 104 2.51 2.29 5.56
C ARG A 104 3.61 3.10 4.89
N ALA A 105 4.87 2.72 5.07
CA ALA A 105 6.01 3.38 4.43
C ALA A 105 5.89 3.40 2.91
N CYS A 106 5.63 2.25 2.29
CA CYS A 106 5.44 2.16 0.84
C CYS A 106 4.26 3.05 0.39
N ASN A 107 3.12 3.01 1.08
CA ASN A 107 1.99 3.87 0.70
C ASN A 107 2.30 5.36 0.87
N ALA A 108 2.96 5.77 1.94
CA ALA A 108 3.35 7.16 2.16
C ALA A 108 4.30 7.66 1.06
N VAL A 109 5.33 6.87 0.70
CA VAL A 109 6.24 7.17 -0.42
C VAL A 109 5.47 7.27 -1.74
N ARG A 110 4.53 6.37 -2.02
CA ARG A 110 3.67 6.44 -3.22
C ARG A 110 2.86 7.73 -3.25
N THR A 111 2.24 8.09 -2.13
CA THR A 111 1.40 9.29 -2.01
C THR A 111 2.24 10.55 -2.22
N ALA A 112 3.37 10.69 -1.54
CA ALA A 112 4.30 11.82 -1.72
C ALA A 112 4.79 11.93 -3.17
N ARG A 113 5.17 10.80 -3.78
CA ARG A 113 5.62 10.74 -5.17
C ARG A 113 4.55 11.16 -6.17
N ASN A 114 3.32 10.72 -5.97
CA ASN A 114 2.20 11.06 -6.85
C ASN A 114 1.80 12.52 -6.70
N GLU A 115 1.75 13.05 -5.48
CA GLU A 115 1.50 14.48 -5.24
C GLU A 115 2.58 15.32 -5.94
N ALA A 116 3.85 14.97 -5.74
CA ALA A 116 4.97 15.66 -6.38
C ALA A 116 4.93 15.61 -7.92
N ALA A 117 4.52 14.48 -8.50
CA ALA A 117 4.41 14.32 -9.95
C ALA A 117 3.28 15.16 -10.57
N HIS A 118 2.28 15.55 -9.78
CA HIS A 118 1.13 16.34 -10.20
C HIS A 118 1.15 17.79 -9.70
N ALA A 119 2.23 18.19 -9.01
CA ALA A 119 2.38 19.54 -8.51
C ALA A 119 2.38 20.55 -9.67
N SER A 120 1.46 21.51 -9.60
CA SER A 120 1.27 22.56 -10.62
C SER A 120 1.35 23.96 -10.02
N ASP A 121 1.15 24.07 -8.70
CA ASP A 121 1.15 25.32 -7.95
C ASP A 121 1.87 25.18 -6.59
N ARG A 122 2.03 26.30 -5.89
CA ARG A 122 2.73 26.33 -4.60
C ARG A 122 2.04 25.46 -3.54
N ALA A 123 0.72 25.35 -3.58
CA ALA A 123 -0.03 24.58 -2.61
C ALA A 123 0.24 23.07 -2.77
N SER A 124 0.13 22.56 -4.01
CA SER A 124 0.46 21.17 -4.35
C SER A 124 1.95 20.85 -4.13
N GLY A 125 2.86 21.77 -4.45
CA GLY A 125 4.28 21.62 -4.10
C GLY A 125 4.54 21.57 -2.58
N GLY A 126 3.84 22.39 -1.80
CA GLY A 126 3.89 22.34 -0.34
C GLY A 126 3.30 21.04 0.22
N GLN A 127 2.19 20.57 -0.33
CA GLN A 127 1.58 19.31 0.06
C GLN A 127 2.51 18.11 -0.23
N ALA A 128 3.18 18.11 -1.38
CA ALA A 128 4.18 17.10 -1.71
C ALA A 128 5.32 17.09 -0.68
N ALA A 129 5.79 18.26 -0.23
CA ALA A 129 6.85 18.37 0.77
C ALA A 129 6.40 17.85 2.16
N ILE A 130 5.17 18.14 2.57
CA ILE A 130 4.57 17.60 3.82
C ILE A 130 4.49 16.08 3.76
N LEU A 131 3.95 15.54 2.67
CA LEU A 131 3.83 14.10 2.48
C LEU A 131 5.20 13.42 2.39
N PHE A 132 6.20 14.10 1.84
CA PHE A 132 7.56 13.58 1.82
C PHE A 132 8.16 13.49 3.23
N ASP A 133 7.98 14.49 4.10
CA ASP A 133 8.42 14.43 5.50
C ASP A 133 7.76 13.25 6.24
N GLU A 134 6.44 13.09 6.08
CA GLU A 134 5.70 11.94 6.64
C GLU A 134 6.19 10.59 6.06
N ALA A 135 6.50 10.56 4.77
CA ALA A 135 7.05 9.37 4.14
C ALA A 135 8.41 8.99 4.72
N VAL A 136 9.28 9.96 5.01
CA VAL A 136 10.59 9.72 5.66
C VAL A 136 10.40 9.16 7.06
N GLU A 137 9.46 9.68 7.85
CA GLU A 137 9.11 9.11 9.16
C GLU A 137 8.64 7.66 9.05
N CYS A 138 7.74 7.37 8.12
CA CYS A 138 7.25 6.01 7.92
C CYS A 138 8.38 5.06 7.45
N VAL A 139 9.32 5.56 6.64
CA VAL A 139 10.50 4.80 6.19
C VAL A 139 11.45 4.53 7.35
N GLU A 140 11.70 5.50 8.23
CA GLU A 140 12.48 5.28 9.46
C GLU A 140 11.81 4.21 10.34
N ASP A 141 10.52 4.35 10.64
CA ASP A 141 9.76 3.41 11.46
C ASP A 141 9.81 1.97 10.93
N ALA A 142 9.83 1.80 9.60
CA ALA A 142 9.79 0.49 8.95
C ALA A 142 11.18 -0.11 8.65
N TYR A 143 12.18 0.73 8.38
CA TYR A 143 13.44 0.28 7.75
C TYR A 143 14.72 0.82 8.38
N ALA A 144 14.64 1.53 9.51
CA ALA A 144 15.84 1.96 10.22
C ALA A 144 16.67 0.76 10.70
N GLY A 145 17.98 0.79 10.39
CA GLY A 145 18.90 -0.29 10.72
C GLY A 145 18.76 -1.52 9.81
N THR A 146 17.91 -1.48 8.79
CA THR A 146 17.76 -2.54 7.78
C THR A 146 18.07 -2.00 6.39
N ALA A 147 17.07 -1.59 5.62
CA ALA A 147 17.25 -1.06 4.28
C ALA A 147 17.95 0.31 4.28
N PHE A 148 17.86 1.07 5.39
CA PHE A 148 18.45 2.40 5.54
C PHE A 148 19.29 2.50 6.81
N SER A 149 20.50 3.06 6.66
CA SER A 149 21.33 3.48 7.79
C SER A 149 20.84 4.80 8.40
N GLU A 150 21.22 5.07 9.64
CA GLU A 150 20.90 6.33 10.32
C GLU A 150 21.40 7.56 9.54
N LYS A 151 22.59 7.47 8.92
CA LYS A 151 23.17 8.55 8.10
C LYS A 151 22.31 8.85 6.86
N GLU A 152 21.76 7.83 6.23
CA GLU A 152 20.93 7.99 5.04
C GLU A 152 19.55 8.55 5.40
N LEU A 153 18.96 8.10 6.50
CA LEU A 153 17.72 8.68 7.02
C LEU A 153 17.92 10.15 7.40
N ALA A 154 19.04 10.48 8.04
CA ALA A 154 19.38 11.87 8.35
C ALA A 154 19.47 12.74 7.10
N LYS A 155 20.03 12.22 5.98
CA LYS A 155 20.04 12.93 4.68
C LYS A 155 18.60 13.21 4.20
N TYR A 156 17.71 12.23 4.22
CA TYR A 156 16.33 12.43 3.77
C TYR A 156 15.55 13.41 4.65
N TYR A 157 15.78 13.40 5.96
CA TYR A 157 15.21 14.42 6.85
C TYR A 157 15.73 15.84 6.58
N GLN A 158 17.00 16.00 6.20
CA GLN A 158 17.51 17.31 5.78
C GLN A 158 16.85 17.76 4.47
N LEU A 159 16.70 16.87 3.50
CA LEU A 159 15.99 17.15 2.26
C LEU A 159 14.54 17.55 2.52
N ALA A 160 13.82 16.81 3.37
CA ALA A 160 12.43 17.12 3.73
C ALA A 160 12.29 18.54 4.31
N ARG A 161 13.17 18.91 5.25
CA ARG A 161 13.20 20.28 5.80
C ARG A 161 13.45 21.35 4.73
N GLU A 162 14.38 21.09 3.82
CA GLU A 162 14.68 22.02 2.75
C GLU A 162 13.52 22.17 1.77
N TYR A 163 12.84 21.08 1.40
CA TYR A 163 11.67 21.13 0.55
C TYR A 163 10.52 21.90 1.21
N LEU A 164 10.25 21.66 2.50
CA LEU A 164 9.24 22.41 3.26
C LEU A 164 9.55 23.91 3.24
N ARG A 165 10.81 24.30 3.48
CA ARG A 165 11.26 25.69 3.45
C ARG A 165 11.07 26.33 2.07
N ARG A 166 11.49 25.65 1.00
CA ARG A 166 11.38 26.13 -0.39
C ARG A 166 9.93 26.28 -0.85
N CYS A 167 9.05 25.40 -0.38
CA CYS A 167 7.61 25.50 -0.62
C CYS A 167 6.91 26.54 0.28
N GLY A 168 7.60 27.07 1.31
CA GLY A 168 7.03 28.01 2.28
C GLY A 168 6.08 27.38 3.30
N VAL A 169 6.23 26.08 3.57
CA VAL A 169 5.47 25.36 4.59
C VAL A 169 6.11 25.57 5.96
N GLY A 170 5.34 25.99 6.96
CA GLY A 170 5.80 26.14 8.35
C GLY A 170 6.62 27.42 8.63
N GLY A 171 6.80 28.29 7.63
CA GLY A 171 7.30 29.65 7.84
C GLY A 171 6.17 30.56 8.27
N GLY A 172 6.11 30.93 9.55
CA GLY A 172 5.53 32.21 9.92
C GLY A 172 6.24 33.29 9.13
N SER A 173 5.46 34.18 8.53
CA SER A 173 5.90 35.40 7.85
C SER A 173 7.25 35.92 8.33
N GLU A 174 8.25 35.96 7.44
CA GLU A 174 9.34 36.92 7.62
C GLU A 174 8.71 38.32 7.64
N PRO A 175 8.97 39.15 8.66
CA PRO A 175 8.36 40.47 8.76
C PRO A 175 9.10 41.41 7.81
N SER A 176 8.54 41.59 6.61
CA SER A 176 8.80 42.79 5.81
C SER A 176 7.52 43.62 5.75
N ALA A 177 7.52 44.68 6.58
CA ALA A 177 6.61 45.84 6.65
C ALA A 177 5.22 45.68 7.36
N PRO A 178 4.83 46.64 8.23
CA PRO A 178 3.47 46.75 8.81
C PRO A 178 2.60 47.76 8.01
N PRO A 179 1.28 47.90 8.27
CA PRO A 179 0.22 47.00 7.76
C PRO A 179 -0.91 47.77 7.04
N GLU A 180 -1.57 47.15 6.05
CA GLU A 180 -2.97 47.49 5.69
C GLU A 180 -3.81 46.21 5.59
N GLU A 181 -4.56 46.00 6.67
CA GLU A 181 -5.94 45.51 6.76
C GLU A 181 -6.57 44.82 5.53
N GLN A 182 -6.71 43.49 5.59
CA GLN A 182 -8.00 42.82 5.38
C GLN A 182 -7.96 41.34 5.76
N ALA A 183 -8.93 40.95 6.58
CA ALA A 183 -9.11 39.63 7.16
C ALA A 183 -9.63 38.62 6.13
N ALA A 184 -9.04 37.42 6.12
CA ALA A 184 -9.72 36.19 5.75
C ALA A 184 -9.08 35.03 6.54
N ALA A 185 -9.89 34.34 7.34
CA ALA A 185 -9.46 33.25 8.20
C ALA A 185 -8.94 32.06 7.37
N ALA A 186 -7.66 31.72 7.56
CA ALA A 186 -7.07 30.49 7.03
C ALA A 186 -7.23 29.33 8.04
N PRO A 187 -7.46 28.07 7.58
CA PRO A 187 -7.59 26.94 8.47
C PRO A 187 -6.26 26.64 9.16
N GLU A 188 -6.32 26.51 10.49
CA GLU A 188 -5.20 26.15 11.36
C GLU A 188 -4.65 24.76 10.97
N VAL A 189 -3.56 24.73 10.22
CA VAL A 189 -2.81 23.49 9.97
C VAL A 189 -2.01 23.19 11.23
N LYS A 190 -2.40 22.14 11.94
CA LYS A 190 -1.66 21.63 13.10
C LYS A 190 -0.34 21.03 12.61
N VAL A 191 0.70 21.86 12.59
CA VAL A 191 2.08 21.43 12.36
C VAL A 191 2.53 20.60 13.57
N HIS A 192 2.83 19.32 13.35
CA HIS A 192 3.37 18.45 14.39
C HIS A 192 4.79 18.90 14.80
N PRO A 193 5.18 18.80 16.08
CA PRO A 193 6.42 19.37 16.59
C PRO A 193 7.66 18.70 15.98
N THR A 194 8.65 19.54 15.72
CA THR A 194 9.91 19.32 14.98
C THR A 194 10.79 18.16 15.48
N GLY A 195 11.68 17.70 14.61
CA GLY A 195 12.48 16.46 14.74
C GLY A 195 13.23 16.23 16.06
N ALA A 196 13.57 17.26 16.84
CA ALA A 196 14.19 17.08 18.16
C ALA A 196 13.22 16.50 19.21
N ALA A 197 11.94 16.91 19.17
CA ALA A 197 10.90 16.33 20.01
C ALA A 197 10.57 14.88 19.60
N ARG A 198 10.68 14.58 18.30
CA ARG A 198 10.47 13.23 17.74
C ARG A 198 11.63 12.28 18.05
N GLN A 199 12.88 12.73 18.00
CA GLN A 199 14.04 11.92 18.44
C GLN A 199 13.96 11.57 19.93
N LYS A 200 13.48 12.52 20.76
CA LYS A 200 13.22 12.26 22.19
C LYS A 200 12.08 11.25 22.38
N ALA A 201 10.98 11.40 21.65
CA ALA A 201 9.86 10.46 21.71
C ALA A 201 10.22 9.05 21.19
N ALA A 202 11.07 8.94 20.16
CA ALA A 202 11.58 7.66 19.65
C ALA A 202 12.54 6.99 20.66
N ALA A 203 13.41 7.77 21.32
CA ALA A 203 14.25 7.27 22.41
C ALA A 203 13.42 6.80 23.62
N ASP A 204 12.37 7.53 23.97
CA ASP A 204 11.45 7.16 25.05
C ASP A 204 10.65 5.88 24.72
N ARG A 205 10.25 5.68 23.46
CA ARG A 205 9.61 4.43 22.99
C ARG A 205 10.55 3.22 23.03
N LYS A 206 11.80 3.36 22.57
CA LYS A 206 12.82 2.30 22.68
C LYS A 206 13.09 1.91 24.14
N LYS A 207 13.04 2.89 25.06
CA LYS A 207 13.19 2.65 26.51
C LYS A 207 11.97 1.95 27.12
N ALA A 208 10.76 2.23 26.62
CA ALA A 208 9.53 1.56 27.04
C ALA A 208 9.49 0.09 26.56
N GLU A 209 9.90 -0.19 25.32
CA GLU A 209 10.02 -1.55 24.80
C GLU A 209 11.08 -2.37 25.55
N ALA A 210 12.24 -1.79 25.85
CA ALA A 210 13.27 -2.46 26.65
C ALA A 210 12.77 -2.83 28.06
N LYS A 211 11.94 -1.97 28.68
CA LYS A 211 11.30 -2.27 29.97
C LYS A 211 10.20 -3.33 29.86
N ALA A 212 9.43 -3.34 28.78
CA ALA A 212 8.41 -4.37 28.54
C ALA A 212 9.05 -5.76 28.39
N VAL A 213 10.17 -5.87 27.65
CA VAL A 213 10.94 -7.11 27.49
C VAL A 213 11.56 -7.57 28.82
N GLN A 214 12.06 -6.65 29.66
CA GLN A 214 12.58 -6.99 31.00
C GLN A 214 11.47 -7.42 31.98
N SER A 215 10.24 -6.90 31.85
CA SER A 215 9.10 -7.29 32.67
C SER A 215 8.51 -8.65 32.27
N ALA A 216 8.62 -9.05 30.99
CA ALA A 216 8.20 -10.36 30.51
C ALA A 216 9.14 -11.49 30.96
N GLY A 217 10.40 -11.18 31.28
CA GLY A 217 11.38 -12.14 31.78
C GLY A 217 11.24 -12.54 33.25
N ARG A 218 10.33 -11.91 34.01
CA ARG A 218 10.22 -12.11 35.48
C ARG A 218 8.94 -12.82 35.96
N SER A 219 8.09 -13.28 35.03
CA SER A 219 6.81 -13.90 35.33
C SER A 219 6.71 -15.31 34.73
N ALA A 220 7.69 -16.16 35.02
CA ALA A 220 7.57 -17.60 34.84
C ALA A 220 7.08 -18.23 36.15
N GLY A 221 5.77 -18.48 36.26
CA GLY A 221 5.23 -19.27 37.37
C GLY A 221 3.72 -19.25 37.55
N ARG A 222 3.06 -20.36 37.13
CA ARG A 222 1.82 -20.97 37.70
C ARG A 222 0.45 -20.51 37.09
N PRO A 223 -0.61 -21.36 37.02
CA PRO A 223 -1.14 -21.85 35.75
C PRO A 223 -2.64 -21.54 35.52
N GLU A 224 -3.11 -21.94 34.33
CA GLU A 224 -4.48 -22.12 33.83
C GLU A 224 -5.67 -21.87 34.78
N ARG A 225 -6.59 -20.99 34.34
CA ARG A 225 -8.03 -21.11 34.61
C ARG A 225 -8.88 -20.76 33.37
N LYS A 226 -9.82 -21.68 33.10
CA LYS A 226 -10.91 -21.72 32.10
C LYS A 226 -11.67 -20.39 31.88
N PRO A 227 -12.19 -20.11 30.67
CA PRO A 227 -13.09 -18.99 30.42
C PRO A 227 -14.57 -19.36 30.73
N PRO A 228 -15.43 -18.41 31.11
CA PRO A 228 -16.86 -18.60 31.04
C PRO A 228 -17.48 -17.90 29.82
N ASP A 229 -18.43 -18.62 29.22
CA ASP A 229 -19.35 -18.22 28.16
C ASP A 229 -20.06 -16.90 28.44
N ARG A 230 -20.19 -16.02 27.42
CA ARG A 230 -21.35 -15.13 27.30
C ARG A 230 -21.83 -14.94 25.85
N LYS A 231 -23.14 -15.13 25.73
CA LYS A 231 -24.01 -15.08 24.56
C LYS A 231 -24.04 -13.72 23.84
N ALA A 232 -24.19 -13.84 22.53
CA ALA A 232 -24.94 -13.02 21.58
C ALA A 232 -25.86 -11.91 22.12
N ALA A 233 -25.75 -10.72 21.50
CA ALA A 233 -26.89 -9.86 21.19
C ALA A 233 -26.58 -9.06 19.92
N GLY A 234 -27.25 -9.44 18.82
CA GLY A 234 -27.27 -8.66 17.58
C GLY A 234 -28.15 -7.41 17.72
N ARG A 235 -27.86 -6.38 16.94
CA ARG A 235 -28.80 -5.30 16.67
C ARG A 235 -28.68 -4.84 15.23
N GLN A 236 -29.66 -5.29 14.44
CA GLN A 236 -30.05 -4.72 13.16
C GLN A 236 -30.70 -3.33 13.37
N THR A 237 -30.44 -2.43 12.43
CA THR A 237 -31.27 -1.27 12.08
C THR A 237 -31.31 -1.31 10.54
N GLY A 238 -32.41 -1.59 9.81
CA GLY A 238 -33.74 -0.98 9.90
C GLY A 238 -33.62 0.48 9.50
N GLY A 239 -33.75 0.92 8.24
CA GLY A 239 -34.72 0.54 7.22
C GLY A 239 -35.97 1.41 7.38
N ARG A 240 -35.99 2.61 6.77
CA ARG A 240 -37.23 3.39 6.60
C ARG A 240 -37.18 4.23 5.32
N ALA A 241 -38.20 3.99 4.48
CA ALA A 241 -38.54 4.73 3.28
C ALA A 241 -39.69 5.72 3.57
N ALA A 242 -39.75 6.81 2.80
CA ALA A 242 -40.93 7.60 2.42
C ALA A 242 -40.49 8.46 1.22
N ALA A 243 -40.95 8.27 -0.03
CA ALA A 243 -42.29 8.42 -0.64
C ALA A 243 -42.69 9.88 -0.93
N GLY A 244 -42.93 10.16 -2.23
CA GLY A 244 -43.48 11.40 -2.81
C GLY A 244 -43.11 11.50 -4.30
N GLN A 245 -43.73 10.74 -5.21
CA GLN A 245 -45.04 10.95 -5.87
C GLN A 245 -45.05 12.07 -6.95
N GLY A 246 -45.27 11.67 -8.22
CA GLY A 246 -45.72 12.57 -9.28
C GLY A 246 -45.59 12.08 -10.72
N LYS A 247 -46.61 11.34 -11.21
CA LYS A 247 -47.27 11.34 -12.56
C LYS A 247 -46.40 11.68 -13.81
N GLY A 248 -46.44 10.98 -14.94
CA GLY A 248 -47.32 9.93 -15.46
C GLY A 248 -47.31 9.94 -17.01
N ARG A 249 -47.84 8.86 -17.61
CA ARG A 249 -48.37 8.69 -18.99
C ARG A 249 -47.45 8.07 -20.08
N ALA A 250 -47.75 6.79 -20.38
CA ALA A 250 -47.46 6.04 -21.63
C ALA A 250 -48.59 6.33 -22.69
N PRO A 251 -48.73 5.69 -23.89
CA PRO A 251 -48.12 4.42 -24.38
C PRO A 251 -47.88 4.27 -25.93
N LYS A 252 -47.54 3.02 -26.33
CA LYS A 252 -47.59 2.34 -27.68
C LYS A 252 -46.32 2.43 -28.55
N ALA A 253 -45.85 1.41 -29.29
CA ALA A 253 -46.29 0.02 -29.54
C ALA A 253 -45.19 -0.82 -30.27
N ARG A 254 -45.35 -2.15 -30.20
CA ARG A 254 -45.01 -3.23 -31.17
C ARG A 254 -43.55 -3.49 -31.61
N GLY A 255 -43.09 -4.71 -31.28
CA GLY A 255 -42.07 -5.48 -32.02
C GLY A 255 -41.95 -6.89 -31.42
N ARG A 256 -42.14 -7.94 -32.22
CA ARG A 256 -42.31 -9.35 -31.84
C ARG A 256 -41.04 -10.16 -32.18
N ALA A 257 -40.81 -11.21 -31.38
CA ALA A 257 -40.08 -12.46 -31.64
C ALA A 257 -38.58 -12.55 -31.26
N GLY A 258 -38.25 -13.62 -30.52
CA GLY A 258 -36.90 -14.18 -30.42
C GLY A 258 -36.45 -14.64 -29.03
N LYS A 259 -37.15 -15.59 -28.39
CA LYS A 259 -36.62 -16.30 -27.21
C LYS A 259 -35.47 -17.21 -27.66
N ARG A 260 -34.25 -16.97 -27.19
CA ARG A 260 -33.14 -17.94 -27.21
C ARG A 260 -32.62 -18.14 -25.80
N GLU A 261 -32.78 -19.35 -25.28
CA GLU A 261 -32.07 -19.81 -24.08
C GLU A 261 -30.56 -19.91 -24.37
N PRO A 262 -29.68 -19.58 -23.40
CA PRO A 262 -28.26 -19.84 -23.54
C PRO A 262 -27.96 -21.30 -23.16
N SER A 263 -27.85 -22.18 -24.16
CA SER A 263 -27.39 -23.57 -24.03
C SER A 263 -25.88 -23.69 -23.78
N GLY A 264 -25.30 -22.78 -22.97
CA GLY A 264 -23.88 -22.80 -22.59
C GLY A 264 -23.61 -23.30 -21.16
N SER A 265 -24.61 -23.23 -20.27
CA SER A 265 -24.39 -23.49 -18.83
C SER A 265 -24.46 -24.98 -18.45
N ARG A 266 -25.32 -25.76 -19.10
CA ARG A 266 -25.53 -27.18 -18.76
C ARG A 266 -24.38 -28.08 -19.21
N ALA A 267 -23.79 -27.80 -20.38
CA ALA A 267 -22.65 -28.57 -20.88
C ALA A 267 -21.39 -28.34 -20.03
N ALA A 268 -21.16 -27.08 -19.60
CA ALA A 268 -20.07 -26.75 -18.69
C ALA A 268 -20.23 -27.38 -17.30
N LEU A 269 -21.46 -27.38 -16.75
CA LEU A 269 -21.77 -28.05 -15.49
C LEU A 269 -21.64 -29.58 -15.58
N ALA A 270 -22.05 -30.19 -16.69
CA ALA A 270 -21.90 -31.62 -16.91
C ALA A 270 -20.42 -32.03 -17.02
N ALA A 271 -19.60 -31.24 -17.72
CA ALA A 271 -18.16 -31.47 -17.84
C ALA A 271 -17.44 -31.36 -16.48
N ALA A 272 -17.79 -30.34 -15.68
CA ALA A 272 -17.25 -30.17 -14.33
C ALA A 272 -17.63 -31.34 -13.40
N ALA A 273 -18.89 -31.81 -13.46
CA ALA A 273 -19.34 -32.94 -12.67
C ALA A 273 -18.63 -34.25 -13.07
N ALA A 274 -18.43 -34.49 -14.37
CA ALA A 274 -17.71 -35.66 -14.86
C ALA A 274 -16.23 -35.67 -14.41
N ALA A 275 -15.54 -34.53 -14.50
CA ALA A 275 -14.15 -34.40 -14.03
C ALA A 275 -14.03 -34.69 -12.53
N LEU A 276 -15.00 -34.22 -11.74
CA LEU A 276 -15.02 -34.41 -10.29
C LEU A 276 -15.26 -35.89 -9.91
N LEU A 277 -16.15 -36.59 -10.63
CA LEU A 277 -16.38 -38.02 -10.46
C LEU A 277 -15.15 -38.87 -10.83
N ILE A 278 -14.45 -38.52 -11.92
CA ILE A 278 -13.20 -39.20 -12.31
C ILE A 278 -12.12 -38.99 -11.26
N GLY A 279 -11.96 -37.77 -10.74
CA GLY A 279 -11.02 -37.46 -9.67
C GLY A 279 -11.29 -38.23 -8.37
N LEU A 280 -12.57 -38.36 -8.00
CA LEU A 280 -12.99 -39.17 -6.86
C LEU A 280 -12.74 -40.67 -7.08
N ALA A 281 -13.02 -41.19 -8.27
CA ALA A 281 -12.77 -42.59 -8.61
C ALA A 281 -11.28 -42.94 -8.57
N MET A 282 -10.41 -42.09 -9.15
CA MET A 282 -8.95 -42.28 -9.08
C MET A 282 -8.43 -42.19 -7.64
N ARG A 283 -9.00 -41.31 -6.81
CA ARG A 283 -8.64 -41.21 -5.39
C ARG A 283 -9.10 -42.43 -4.59
N ALA A 284 -10.30 -42.95 -4.87
CA ALA A 284 -10.81 -44.16 -4.23
C ALA A 284 -10.01 -45.41 -4.62
N ALA A 285 -9.61 -45.54 -5.89
CA ALA A 285 -8.71 -46.60 -6.36
C ALA A 285 -7.34 -46.51 -5.69
N LYS A 286 -6.78 -45.31 -5.56
CA LYS A 286 -5.48 -45.09 -4.88
C LYS A 286 -5.54 -45.38 -3.37
N MET A 287 -6.70 -45.23 -2.73
CA MET A 287 -6.90 -45.56 -1.32
C MET A 287 -7.36 -47.01 -1.09
N GLY A 288 -7.43 -47.84 -2.13
CA GLY A 288 -7.81 -49.26 -2.00
C GLY A 288 -9.26 -49.50 -1.57
N ILE A 289 -10.15 -48.54 -1.81
CA ILE A 289 -11.55 -48.58 -1.34
C ILE A 289 -12.47 -49.35 -2.31
N VAL A 290 -11.98 -49.71 -3.51
CA VAL A 290 -12.76 -50.42 -4.52
C VAL A 290 -12.27 -51.88 -4.63
N PRO A 291 -13.07 -52.89 -4.21
CA PRO A 291 -12.75 -54.28 -4.50
C PRO A 291 -12.94 -54.54 -5.99
N PHE A 292 -11.93 -55.13 -6.62
CA PHE A 292 -11.98 -55.64 -7.99
C PHE A 292 -13.20 -56.57 -8.15
N LEU A 293 -14.06 -56.25 -9.13
CA LEU A 293 -14.96 -57.17 -9.81
C LEU A 293 -14.95 -56.80 -11.30
#